data_AF-A0A7L3EW87-F1
#
_entry.id   AF-A0A7L3EW87-F1
#
_cell.length_a   1.000
_cell.length_b   1.000
_cell.length_c   1.000
_cell.angle_alpha   90.00
_cell.angle_beta   90.00
_cell.angle_gamma   90.00
#
_symmetry.space_group_name_H-M   'P 1'
#
loop_
_entity.id
_entity.type
_entity.pdbx_description
1 polymer ?
#
loop_
_entity_poly.entity_id
_entity_poly.type
_entity_poly.pdbx_seq_one_letter_code
_entity_poly.pdbx_strand_id
1 'polypeptide(L)' 'TGEKPFSCAHCGKRFGRSSHRNRHQRAHAWRGPEKRHVCPDCGRAFGLGAALAAHRRLHWAGTRSPLSL' A
#
# COMPACT_ATOMS: atom_id res chain seq x y z
N THR A 1 26.38 -15.75 -15.80
CA THR A 1 26.17 -16.14 -14.38
C THR A 1 25.24 -15.13 -13.71
N GLY A 2 23.94 -15.40 -13.74
CA GLY A 2 22.89 -14.44 -13.31
C GLY A 2 22.51 -14.57 -11.83
N GLU A 3 23.43 -14.96 -10.95
CA GLU A 3 23.08 -15.21 -9.56
C GLU A 3 22.63 -13.94 -8.85
N LYS A 4 21.52 -14.08 -8.11
CA LYS A 4 20.91 -13.02 -7.32
C LYS A 4 20.82 -13.50 -5.88
N PRO A 5 21.91 -13.39 -5.09
CA PRO A 5 21.97 -13.99 -3.76
C PRO A 5 21.07 -13.25 -2.74
N PHE A 6 20.69 -12.00 -3.01
CA PHE A 6 19.93 -11.19 -2.06
C PHE A 6 18.42 -11.29 -2.32
N SER A 7 17.69 -12.02 -1.48
CA SER A 7 16.22 -12.12 -1.54
C SER A 7 15.52 -11.11 -0.61
N CYS A 8 14.33 -10.67 -1.01
CA CYS A 8 13.44 -9.90 -0.15
C CYS A 8 12.64 -10.86 0.75
N ALA A 9 12.76 -10.72 2.07
CA ALA A 9 12.01 -11.56 3.02
C ALA A 9 10.48 -11.37 2.94
N HIS A 10 10.01 -10.23 2.40
CA HIS A 10 8.58 -9.93 2.34
C HIS A 10 7.88 -10.48 1.08
N CYS A 11 8.57 -10.57 -0.06
CA CYS A 11 7.95 -11.00 -1.32
C CYS A 11 8.80 -11.98 -2.15
N GLY A 12 9.93 -12.45 -1.61
CA GLY A 12 10.82 -13.41 -2.27
C GLY A 12 11.65 -12.86 -3.45
N LYS A 13 11.42 -11.61 -3.88
CA LYS A 13 12.11 -11.02 -5.05
C LYS A 13 13.63 -11.00 -4.84
N ARG A 14 14.39 -11.50 -5.82
CA ARG A 14 15.86 -11.61 -5.75
C ARG A 14 16.56 -10.46 -6.46
N PHE A 15 17.70 -10.06 -5.91
CA PHE A 15 18.54 -8.95 -6.37
C PHE A 15 20.01 -9.39 -6.42
N GLY A 16 20.77 -8.85 -7.38
CA GLY A 16 22.21 -9.08 -7.50
C GLY A 16 23.05 -8.22 -6.54
N ARG A 17 22.47 -7.19 -5.93
CA ARG A 17 23.15 -6.30 -4.97
C ARG A 17 22.30 -6.09 -3.72
N SER A 18 22.95 -6.06 -2.56
CA SER A 18 22.33 -5.79 -1.27
C SER A 18 21.66 -4.41 -1.22
N SER A 19 22.30 -3.39 -1.81
CA SER A 19 21.77 -2.02 -1.89
C SER A 19 20.43 -1.93 -2.63
N HIS A 20 20.26 -2.69 -3.71
CA HIS A 20 19.00 -2.76 -4.44
C HIS A 20 17.90 -3.44 -3.62
N ARG A 21 18.24 -4.55 -2.94
CA ARG A 21 17.33 -5.23 -2.00
C ARG A 21 16.90 -4.30 -0.86
N ASN A 22 17.84 -3.57 -0.24
CA ASN A 22 17.53 -2.62 0.84
C ASN A 22 16.64 -1.47 0.35
N ARG A 23 16.92 -0.89 -0.82
CA ARG A 23 16.03 0.13 -1.41
C ARG A 23 14.62 -0.42 -1.65
N HIS A 24 14.53 -1.64 -2.16
CA HIS A 24 13.26 -2.31 -2.37
C HIS A 24 12.50 -2.58 -1.07
N GLN A 25 13.17 -3.01 0.01
CA GLN A 25 12.53 -3.21 1.31
C GLN A 25 11.90 -1.92 1.86
N ARG A 26 12.51 -0.76 1.64
CA ARG A 26 11.90 0.52 2.01
C ARG A 26 10.56 0.79 1.31
N ALA A 27 10.36 0.27 0.10
CA ALA A 27 9.08 0.38 -0.59
C ALA A 27 7.98 -0.48 0.04
N HIS A 28 8.33 -1.60 0.69
CA HIS A 28 7.37 -2.37 1.49
C HIS A 28 6.92 -1.60 2.73
N ALA A 29 7.83 -0.90 3.41
CA ALA A 29 7.46 0.00 4.50
C ALA A 29 6.58 1.17 4.06
N TRP A 30 6.59 1.55 2.76
CA TRP A 30 5.65 2.53 2.20
C TRP A 30 4.27 1.93 1.86
N ARG A 31 4.23 0.65 1.46
CA ARG A 31 3.01 -0.04 1.00
C ARG A 31 2.36 -0.94 2.05
N GLY A 32 3.00 -1.09 3.21
CA GLY A 32 2.56 -1.92 4.32
C GLY A 32 1.27 -1.41 4.96
N PRO A 33 0.56 -2.26 5.71
CA PRO A 33 -0.74 -1.94 6.31
C PRO A 33 -0.73 -0.68 7.18
N GLU A 34 0.38 -0.42 7.90
CA GLU A 34 0.55 0.75 8.76
C GLU A 34 0.59 2.09 8.02
N LYS A 35 0.88 2.08 6.71
CA LYS A 35 0.85 3.29 5.86
C LYS A 35 -0.30 3.32 4.88
N ARG A 36 -1.24 2.38 4.99
CA ARG A 36 -2.45 2.44 4.18
C ARG A 36 -3.38 3.49 4.74
N HIS A 37 -3.94 4.29 3.83
CA HIS A 37 -5.01 5.23 4.16
C HIS A 37 -6.33 4.47 4.11
N VAL A 38 -6.93 4.22 5.26
CA VAL A 38 -8.17 3.44 5.39
C VAL A 38 -9.38 4.38 5.29
N CYS A 39 -10.38 3.98 4.51
CA CYS A 39 -11.65 4.68 4.46
C CYS A 39 -12.44 4.42 5.75
N PRO A 40 -12.84 5.47 6.50
CA PRO A 40 -13.62 5.28 7.74
C PRO A 40 -15.04 4.78 7.46
N ASP A 41 -15.56 5.00 6.25
CA ASP A 41 -16.94 4.67 5.88
C ASP A 41 -17.14 3.19 5.53
N CYS A 42 -16.13 2.56 4.90
CA CYS A 42 -16.21 1.16 4.44
C CYS A 42 -15.00 0.29 4.77
N GLY A 43 -14.00 0.81 5.49
CA GLY A 43 -12.79 0.07 5.87
C GLY A 43 -11.83 -0.24 4.71
N ARG A 44 -12.10 0.24 3.48
CA ARG A 44 -11.25 -0.03 2.32
C ARG A 44 -9.91 0.70 2.44
N ALA A 45 -8.82 -0.03 2.22
CA ALA A 45 -7.46 0.48 2.39
C ALA A 45 -6.80 0.89 1.06
N PHE A 46 -6.16 2.06 1.04
CA PHE A 46 -5.49 2.62 -0.13
C PHE A 46 -4.01 2.85 0.14
N GLY A 47 -3.16 2.60 -0.87
CA GLY A 47 -1.71 2.84 -0.75
C GLY A 47 -1.28 4.31 -0.89
N LEU A 48 -2.21 5.21 -1.23
CA LEU A 48 -1.97 6.64 -1.43
C LEU A 48 -3.14 7.45 -0.89
N GLY A 49 -2.86 8.56 -0.21
CA GLY A 49 -3.89 9.45 0.35
C GLY A 49 -4.81 10.05 -0.71
N ALA A 50 -4.27 10.39 -1.88
CA ALA A 50 -5.05 10.90 -3.01
C ALA A 50 -6.09 9.87 -3.52
N ALA A 51 -5.75 8.59 -3.52
CA ALA A 51 -6.66 7.52 -3.93
C ALA A 51 -7.81 7.35 -2.92
N LEU A 52 -7.52 7.43 -1.61
CA LEU A 52 -8.56 7.48 -0.58
C LEU A 52 -9.45 8.72 -0.76
N ALA A 53 -8.87 9.90 -0.99
CA ALA A 53 -9.63 11.13 -1.14
C ALA A 53 -10.58 11.09 -2.35
N ALA A 54 -10.13 10.54 -3.48
CA ALA A 54 -10.98 10.33 -4.65
C ALA A 54 -12.09 9.30 -4.36
N HIS A 55 -11.74 8.18 -3.71
CA HIS A 55 -12.70 7.15 -3.32
C HIS A 55 -13.79 7.69 -2.38
N ARG A 56 -13.43 8.52 -1.39
CA ARG A 56 -14.39 9.14 -0.47
C ARG A 56 -15.43 10.00 -1.18
N ARG A 57 -15.12 10.58 -2.34
CA ARG A 57 -16.10 11.34 -3.14
C ARG A 57 -17.19 10.42 -3.72
N LEU A 58 -16.88 9.15 -3.98
CA LEU A 58 -17.85 8.18 -4.49
C LEU A 58 -18.92 7.83 -3.46
N HIS A 59 -18.58 7.80 -2.17
CA HIS A 59 -19.56 7.65 -1.08
C HIS A 59 -20.61 8.77 -1.08
N TRP A 60 -20.22 9.98 -1.50
CA TRP A 60 -21.13 11.11 -1.58
C TRP A 60 -21.86 11.22 -2.93
N ALA A 61 -21.22 10.76 -4.02
CA ALA A 61 -21.77 10.82 -5.37
C ALA A 61 -22.80 9.72 -5.67
N GLY A 62 -22.85 8.64 -4.89
CA GLY A 62 -23.85 7.57 -5.00
C GLY A 62 -24.47 7.27 -3.65
N THR A 63 -25.62 7.88 -3.35
CA THR A 63 -26.55 7.56 -2.25
C THR A 63 -25.99 7.57 -0.81
N ARG A 64 -26.51 8.54 -0.03
CA ARG A 64 -26.73 8.53 1.44
C ARG A 64 -26.22 7.28 2.18
N SER A 65 -25.23 7.48 3.03
CA SER A 65 -25.22 6.83 4.36
C SER A 65 -24.48 7.76 5.32
N PRO A 66 -25.18 8.65 6.04
CA PRO A 66 -24.60 9.18 7.25
C PRO A 66 -24.35 7.98 8.17
N LEU A 67 -23.10 7.82 8.57
CA LEU A 67 -22.68 6.95 9.65
C LEU A 67 -23.72 7.01 10.78
N SER A 68 -24.15 5.83 11.18
CA SER A 68 -24.90 5.52 12.39
C SER A 68 -24.56 6.46 13.55
N LEU A 69 -25.56 7.24 13.98
CA LEU A 69 -25.78 7.61 15.38
C LEU A 69 -27.26 7.34 15.69
#